data_AF-A0A512CDW2-F1
#
_entry.id   AF-A0A512CDW2-F1
#
_cell.length_a   1.000
_cell.length_b   1.000
_cell.length_c   1.000
_cell.angle_alpha   90.00
_cell.angle_beta   90.00
_cell.angle_gamma   90.00
#
_symmetry.space_group_name_H-M   'P 1'
#
loop_
_entity.id
_entity.type
_entity.pdbx_description
1 polymer ?
#
loop_
_entity_poly.entity_id
_entity_poly.type
_entity_poly.pdbx_seq_one_letter_code
_entity_poly.pdbx_strand_id
1 'polypeptide(L)'
;MDIIKFSDYFETLKDKENSYKIRDEVNIKHYFSEHLFDHLEVNSSIYFTGIEIIDLFKYVKFRNINIYFNDIKTVPTLNISGENCNIYFDRVKGSPKDLFIDYEDYFNLELRGSFNTIQLFRVKYEKIRISIEGSIIDLCIEKCIFDYLSICGSLYDKIELLTLTDINPMELIKEIKVDVVPINYIKFIKLTSLNKLLINKVKIQKKLLIISSTIKSVEFQNYMANNLCMINCTISELFIDIKDIPYLDQGIRKYIQYNIKKIISKNTKINFLEINQSNNLEIVEINLTSIDKLKISNLKCNTFNLNNNISLESNIFGCIFQNLVFKDFYSSSLLNIKNTQLKKENNHLNINNSNLDNVLISPSFFEELKKISFTKSSIQGLKITNFIDIPLKTINPNNKDKNTNYLILFREFKNLAKNYGDNYLYHKFKALEYNERLKREINLFDRSVLQFNKFTNNHTTDWFKAFKLLIILFTFNLSIITSYLYNSYDNFNVLDIAKLLPYLLSPVSFLVNYKEYEFHNVIYLFDFLYNIGIGLIIYQMIAAFRKFNR
;
A
#
# COMPACT_ATOMS: atom_id res chain seq x y z
N MET A 1 -7.85 55.05 45.08
CA MET A 1 -7.04 54.26 44.14
C MET A 1 -5.82 55.10 43.84
N ASP A 2 -4.67 54.71 44.38
CA ASP A 2 -3.41 55.40 44.07
C ASP A 2 -3.04 55.13 42.61
N ILE A 3 -2.83 56.18 41.83
CA ILE A 3 -2.36 56.07 40.44
C ILE A 3 -0.89 55.67 40.52
N ILE A 4 -0.63 54.36 40.38
CA ILE A 4 0.72 53.82 40.27
C ILE A 4 1.29 54.24 38.92
N LYS A 5 2.42 54.95 38.90
CA LYS A 5 3.05 55.40 37.65
C LYS A 5 3.98 54.33 37.10
N PHE A 6 3.95 54.11 35.79
CA PHE A 6 4.83 53.18 35.08
C PHE A 6 6.33 53.40 35.38
N SER A 7 6.75 54.66 35.51
CA SER A 7 8.13 55.07 35.86
C SER A 7 8.63 54.58 37.22
N ASP A 8 7.71 54.16 38.11
CA ASP A 8 8.06 53.77 39.47
C ASP A 8 8.60 52.32 39.50
N TYR A 9 8.20 51.52 38.53
CA TYR A 9 8.55 50.10 38.40
C TYR A 9 9.57 49.82 37.29
N PHE A 10 9.61 50.68 36.27
CA PHE A 10 10.40 50.48 35.06
C PHE A 10 11.45 51.58 34.86
N GLU A 11 12.64 51.17 34.44
CA GLU A 11 13.73 52.03 33.98
C GLU A 11 13.87 51.93 32.46
N THR A 12 14.10 53.06 31.80
CA THR A 12 14.44 53.10 30.37
C THR A 12 15.86 52.62 30.17
N LEU A 13 16.04 51.68 29.23
CA LEU A 13 17.37 51.21 28.84
C LEU A 13 18.02 52.25 27.92
N LYS A 14 19.07 52.93 28.42
CA LYS A 14 19.73 54.05 27.72
C LYS A 14 20.24 53.70 26.31
N ASP A 15 20.49 52.43 26.03
CA ASP A 15 21.08 51.95 24.77
C ASP A 15 20.06 51.34 23.80
N LYS A 16 18.76 51.36 24.13
CA LYS A 16 17.68 50.81 23.28
C LYS A 16 16.44 51.69 23.33
N GLU A 17 16.05 52.27 22.20
CA GLU A 17 14.79 52.99 22.07
C GLU A 17 13.60 52.10 22.47
N ASN A 18 12.61 52.70 23.14
CA ASN A 18 11.36 52.05 23.58
C ASN A 18 11.55 50.73 24.32
N SER A 19 12.63 50.63 25.12
CA SER A 19 12.96 49.45 25.90
C SER A 19 13.00 49.75 27.39
N TYR A 20 12.28 48.95 28.16
CA TYR A 20 12.06 49.15 29.59
C TYR A 20 12.47 47.92 30.38
N LYS A 21 13.18 48.10 31.49
CA LYS A 21 13.59 47.03 32.41
C LYS A 21 12.91 47.25 33.77
N ILE A 22 12.42 46.20 34.41
CA ILE A 22 11.98 46.31 35.82
C ILE A 22 13.17 46.61 36.73
N ARG A 23 12.97 47.52 37.69
CA ARG A 23 13.99 47.83 38.72
C ARG A 23 14.29 46.60 39.58
N ASP A 24 15.57 46.36 39.84
CA ASP A 24 16.06 45.14 40.51
C ASP A 24 15.57 44.98 41.98
N GLU A 25 15.00 46.03 42.59
CA GLU A 25 14.48 46.04 43.97
C GLU A 25 12.96 45.80 44.08
N VAL A 26 12.27 45.60 42.96
CA VAL A 26 10.81 45.43 42.98
C VAL A 26 10.45 43.99 43.35
N ASN A 27 10.08 43.78 44.62
CA ASN A 27 9.45 42.54 45.05
C ASN A 27 7.96 42.56 44.65
N ILE A 28 7.63 41.98 43.49
CA ILE A 28 6.27 42.02 42.93
C ILE A 28 5.40 40.99 43.66
N LYS A 29 4.88 41.38 44.83
CA LYS A 29 3.85 40.64 45.58
C LYS A 29 2.42 41.09 45.25
N HIS A 30 2.26 42.02 44.30
CA HIS A 30 0.98 42.66 44.01
C HIS A 30 0.60 42.55 42.53
N TYR A 31 -0.71 42.43 42.28
CA TYR A 31 -1.30 42.47 40.94
C TYR A 31 -0.99 43.81 40.29
N PHE A 32 -0.32 43.78 39.13
CA PHE A 32 -0.24 44.97 38.28
C PHE A 32 -1.65 45.36 37.81
N SER A 33 -2.00 46.63 37.97
CA SER A 33 -3.24 47.18 37.41
C SER A 33 -3.15 47.26 35.89
N GLU A 34 -4.29 47.11 35.20
CA GLU A 34 -4.37 47.17 33.74
C GLU A 34 -3.77 48.46 33.17
N HIS A 35 -3.97 49.58 33.88
CA HIS A 35 -3.53 50.92 33.48
C HIS A 35 -2.01 51.14 33.47
N LEU A 36 -1.22 50.25 34.08
CA LEU A 36 0.23 50.43 34.16
C LEU A 36 0.88 50.43 32.76
N PHE A 37 0.30 49.70 31.81
CA PHE A 37 0.88 49.47 30.49
C PHE A 37 0.25 50.32 29.36
N ASP A 38 -0.72 51.18 29.69
CA ASP A 38 -1.44 52.02 28.72
C ASP A 38 -0.53 53.05 28.03
N HIS A 39 0.63 53.36 28.60
CA HIS A 39 1.60 54.34 28.09
C HIS A 39 2.65 53.75 27.12
N LEU A 40 2.63 52.44 26.87
CA LEU A 40 3.63 51.81 26.01
C LEU A 40 3.35 52.03 24.52
N GLU A 41 4.37 52.46 23.78
CA GLU A 41 4.31 52.56 22.33
C GLU A 41 4.28 51.18 21.66
N VAL A 42 3.72 51.12 20.46
CA VAL A 42 3.76 49.93 19.60
C VAL A 42 5.21 49.51 19.37
N ASN A 43 5.49 48.21 19.49
CA ASN A 43 6.80 47.56 19.42
C ASN A 43 7.74 47.83 20.61
N SER A 44 7.24 48.41 21.70
CA SER A 44 8.01 48.52 22.95
C SER A 44 8.48 47.16 23.44
N SER A 45 9.66 47.12 24.08
CA SER A 45 10.23 45.91 24.66
C SER A 45 10.32 46.02 26.17
N ILE A 46 9.78 45.04 26.89
CA ILE A 46 9.79 44.99 28.35
C ILE A 46 10.65 43.82 28.82
N TYR A 47 11.59 44.08 29.72
CA TYR A 47 12.51 43.10 30.28
C TYR A 47 12.23 42.88 31.77
N PHE A 48 11.90 41.64 32.11
CA PHE A 48 11.72 41.11 33.45
C PHE A 48 12.97 40.30 33.80
N THR A 49 13.81 40.81 34.71
CA THR A 49 15.09 40.18 35.08
C THR A 49 15.21 39.99 36.58
N GLY A 50 15.66 38.82 37.04
CA GLY A 50 16.01 38.59 38.45
C GLY A 50 14.84 38.60 39.43
N ILE A 51 13.60 38.47 38.93
CA ILE A 51 12.37 38.59 39.72
C ILE A 51 12.02 37.24 40.36
N GLU A 52 11.49 37.27 41.58
CA GLU A 52 10.75 36.17 42.20
C GLU A 52 9.25 36.48 42.09
N ILE A 53 8.51 35.63 41.36
CA ILE A 53 7.13 35.90 40.95
C ILE A 53 6.19 34.83 41.49
N ILE A 54 5.08 35.27 42.06
CA ILE A 54 3.91 34.43 42.35
C ILE A 54 2.70 35.11 41.68
N ASP A 55 2.15 34.47 40.64
CA ASP A 55 0.96 34.89 39.85
C ASP A 55 0.97 36.32 39.28
N LEU A 56 1.32 36.46 37.99
CA LEU A 56 1.42 37.76 37.30
C LEU A 56 0.42 37.91 36.14
N PHE A 57 0.03 39.16 35.84
CA PHE A 57 -0.74 39.60 34.65
C PHE A 57 -2.17 39.11 34.44
N LYS A 58 -2.82 38.54 35.46
CA LYS A 58 -4.22 38.06 35.37
C LYS A 58 -5.22 39.06 34.75
N TYR A 59 -4.99 40.37 34.88
CA TYR A 59 -5.86 41.44 34.37
C TYR A 59 -5.14 42.42 33.42
N VAL A 60 -3.99 42.05 32.85
CA VAL A 60 -3.21 42.94 31.98
C VAL A 60 -3.31 42.46 30.54
N LYS A 61 -3.74 43.35 29.64
CA LYS A 61 -3.77 43.12 28.20
C LYS A 61 -2.63 43.87 27.50
N PHE A 62 -1.70 43.12 26.93
CA PHE A 62 -0.61 43.65 26.12
C PHE A 62 -1.02 43.77 24.65
N ARG A 63 -0.53 44.79 23.95
CA ARG A 63 -0.82 44.99 22.51
C ARG A 63 0.45 45.39 21.76
N ASN A 64 0.83 44.61 20.76
CA ASN A 64 1.96 44.85 19.87
C ASN A 64 3.28 45.12 20.61
N ILE A 65 3.60 44.37 21.67
CA ILE A 65 4.86 44.54 22.42
C ILE A 65 5.68 43.25 22.48
N ASN A 66 6.96 43.40 22.81
CA ASN A 66 7.88 42.31 23.09
C ASN A 66 8.09 42.17 24.61
N ILE A 67 7.91 40.98 25.15
CA ILE A 67 8.06 40.68 26.58
C ILE A 67 9.21 39.69 26.74
N TYR A 68 10.21 40.05 27.53
CA TYR A 68 11.40 39.23 27.80
C TYR A 68 11.47 38.87 29.28
N PHE A 69 11.56 37.58 29.57
CA PHE A 69 11.68 37.01 30.90
C PHE A 69 13.04 36.33 31.02
N ASN A 70 13.99 36.99 31.69
CA ASN A 70 15.39 36.57 31.72
C ASN A 70 15.87 36.29 33.17
N ASP A 71 16.57 35.18 33.39
CA ASP A 71 17.18 34.84 34.69
C ASP A 71 16.17 34.91 35.87
N ILE A 72 14.99 34.33 35.66
CA ILE A 72 13.90 34.33 36.64
C ILE A 72 14.03 33.13 37.59
N LYS A 73 13.88 33.40 38.89
CA LYS A 73 14.13 32.41 39.94
C LYS A 73 12.93 31.52 40.29
N THR A 74 11.71 32.05 40.24
CA THR A 74 10.48 31.32 40.54
C THR A 74 9.29 31.92 39.79
N VAL A 75 8.57 31.11 39.02
CA VAL A 75 7.29 31.48 38.38
C VAL A 75 6.38 30.24 38.34
N PRO A 76 5.42 30.09 39.25
CA PRO A 76 4.50 28.96 39.19
C PRO A 76 3.45 29.13 38.09
N THR A 77 2.94 30.34 37.87
CA THR A 77 1.89 30.61 36.86
C THR A 77 1.99 32.02 36.26
N LEU A 78 1.85 32.11 34.94
CA LEU A 78 1.76 33.34 34.17
C LEU A 78 0.49 33.37 33.33
N ASN A 79 -0.33 34.40 33.52
CA ASN A 79 -1.54 34.63 32.76
C ASN A 79 -1.33 35.84 31.86
N ILE A 80 -1.11 35.64 30.57
CA ILE A 80 -0.79 36.73 29.65
C ILE A 80 -1.92 36.88 28.64
N SER A 81 -2.58 38.04 28.66
CA SER A 81 -3.51 38.43 27.60
C SER A 81 -2.79 39.33 26.61
N GLY A 82 -2.79 38.99 25.33
CA GLY A 82 -1.97 39.66 24.30
C GLY A 82 -2.69 39.82 22.96
N GLU A 83 -2.35 40.88 22.23
CA GLU A 83 -2.73 41.09 20.84
C GLU A 83 -1.48 41.37 20.02
N ASN A 84 -1.10 40.44 19.15
CA ASN A 84 0.10 40.42 18.32
C ASN A 84 1.40 40.65 19.10
N CYS A 85 1.53 40.02 20.28
CA CYS A 85 2.70 40.15 21.14
C CYS A 85 3.76 39.08 20.85
N ASN A 86 5.02 39.37 21.18
CA ASN A 86 6.10 38.38 21.23
C ASN A 86 6.52 38.15 22.68
N ILE A 87 6.72 36.90 23.07
CA ILE A 87 7.13 36.53 24.43
C ILE A 87 8.35 35.63 24.37
N TYR A 88 9.39 35.98 25.12
CA TYR A 88 10.65 35.27 25.17
C TYR A 88 10.99 34.95 26.62
N PHE A 89 11.27 33.68 26.91
CA PHE A 89 11.77 33.20 28.18
C PHE A 89 13.19 32.67 28.00
N ASP A 90 14.16 33.20 28.74
CA ASP A 90 15.54 32.70 28.79
C ASP A 90 15.96 32.46 30.25
N ARG A 91 16.50 31.26 30.53
CA ARG A 91 17.04 30.87 31.84
C ARG A 91 16.04 31.01 33.01
N VAL A 92 14.78 30.66 32.80
CA VAL A 92 13.80 30.56 33.87
C VAL A 92 13.99 29.23 34.60
N LYS A 93 14.12 29.27 35.93
CA LYS A 93 14.31 28.07 36.76
C LYS A 93 13.25 27.99 37.85
N GLY A 94 12.90 26.77 38.26
CA GLY A 94 12.11 26.49 39.46
C GLY A 94 12.88 26.73 40.76
N SER A 95 12.15 26.85 41.88
CA SER A 95 12.75 27.03 43.20
C SER A 95 13.57 25.81 43.62
N PRO A 96 14.71 25.98 44.30
CA PRO A 96 15.36 24.87 44.99
C PRO A 96 14.39 24.26 46.00
N LYS A 97 14.28 22.92 46.00
CA LYS A 97 13.34 22.10 46.79
C LYS A 97 13.37 22.35 48.31
N ASP A 98 14.36 23.10 48.81
CA ASP A 98 14.58 23.33 50.24
C ASP A 98 13.70 24.42 50.86
N LEU A 99 12.94 25.19 50.07
CA LEU A 99 12.15 26.34 50.56
C LEU A 99 10.63 26.11 50.67
N PHE A 100 10.06 25.12 49.98
CA PHE A 100 8.61 24.85 50.02
C PHE A 100 8.36 23.33 49.92
N ILE A 101 7.88 22.73 51.01
CA ILE A 101 7.83 21.26 51.19
C ILE A 101 6.70 20.59 50.38
N ASP A 102 5.72 21.33 49.86
CA ASP A 102 4.50 20.73 49.29
C ASP A 102 4.12 21.19 47.86
N TYR A 103 4.99 21.95 47.16
CA TYR A 103 4.70 22.39 45.79
C TYR A 103 5.52 21.59 44.78
N GLU A 104 4.86 20.83 43.91
CA GLU A 104 5.48 20.29 42.70
C GLU A 104 6.12 21.43 41.90
N ASP A 105 7.30 21.21 41.30
CA ASP A 105 7.98 22.24 40.52
C ASP A 105 7.30 22.40 39.13
N TYR A 106 6.24 23.20 39.08
CA TYR A 106 5.41 23.42 37.90
C TYR A 106 5.51 24.84 37.35
N PHE A 107 5.52 24.95 36.01
CA PHE A 107 5.41 26.20 35.28
C PHE A 107 4.16 26.15 34.40
N ASN A 108 3.16 26.97 34.72
CA ASN A 108 1.92 27.09 33.96
C ASN A 108 1.88 28.42 33.20
N LEU A 109 1.77 28.36 31.87
CA LEU A 109 1.65 29.52 30.99
C LEU A 109 0.26 29.54 30.35
N GLU A 110 -0.60 30.45 30.79
CA GLU A 110 -1.93 30.66 30.22
C GLU A 110 -1.92 31.88 29.29
N LEU A 111 -2.26 31.65 28.03
CA LEU A 111 -2.15 32.62 26.96
C LEU A 111 -3.54 32.91 26.39
N ARG A 112 -3.95 34.18 26.42
CA ARG A 112 -5.23 34.63 25.88
C ARG A 112 -5.02 35.66 24.77
N GLY A 113 -5.57 35.42 23.58
CA GLY A 113 -5.51 36.34 22.43
C GLY A 113 -4.53 35.92 21.33
N SER A 114 -3.93 36.88 20.62
CA SER A 114 -3.05 36.61 19.47
C SER A 114 -1.58 36.86 19.80
N PHE A 115 -0.72 35.91 19.47
CA PHE A 115 0.71 35.97 19.68
C PHE A 115 1.44 35.65 18.39
N ASN A 116 2.46 36.45 18.09
CA ASN A 116 3.32 36.22 16.93
C ASN A 116 4.33 35.12 17.28
N THR A 117 5.13 35.32 18.34
CA THR A 117 6.14 34.35 18.75
C THR A 117 6.09 34.11 20.24
N ILE A 118 6.18 32.85 20.66
CA ILE A 118 6.40 32.45 22.04
C ILE A 118 7.58 31.50 22.07
N GLN A 119 8.66 31.91 22.74
CA GLN A 119 9.89 31.13 22.82
C GLN A 119 10.23 30.80 24.27
N LEU A 120 10.33 29.51 24.57
CA LEU A 120 10.85 28.98 25.81
C LEU A 120 12.27 28.48 25.55
N PHE A 121 13.28 29.18 26.06
CA PHE A 121 14.68 28.83 25.90
C PHE A 121 15.33 28.57 27.27
N ARG A 122 15.95 27.40 27.43
CA ARG A 122 16.65 27.02 28.67
C ARG A 122 15.80 27.14 29.94
N VAL A 123 14.50 26.84 29.82
CA VAL A 123 13.56 26.80 30.95
C VAL A 123 13.71 25.45 31.66
N LYS A 124 13.78 25.47 32.99
CA LYS A 124 13.95 24.27 33.83
C LYS A 124 12.87 24.18 34.90
N TYR A 125 11.94 23.23 34.72
CA TYR A 125 10.86 22.87 35.65
C TYR A 125 10.52 21.39 35.49
N GLU A 126 10.07 20.71 36.55
CA GLU A 126 9.64 19.31 36.44
C GLU A 126 8.44 19.17 35.49
N LYS A 127 7.46 20.08 35.60
CA LYS A 127 6.24 20.09 34.77
C LYS A 127 6.05 21.44 34.08
N ILE A 128 5.90 21.42 32.75
CA ILE A 128 5.55 22.60 31.96
C ILE A 128 4.16 22.41 31.37
N ARG A 129 3.26 23.36 31.61
CA ARG A 129 1.94 23.41 31.01
C ARG A 129 1.77 24.72 30.23
N ILE A 130 1.32 24.62 28.99
CA ILE A 130 0.99 25.76 28.13
C ILE A 130 -0.49 25.63 27.76
N SER A 131 -1.32 26.53 28.28
CA SER A 131 -2.74 26.61 27.96
C SER A 131 -2.98 27.77 27.01
N ILE A 132 -3.67 27.51 25.90
CA ILE A 132 -3.88 28.47 24.82
C ILE A 132 -5.37 28.73 24.67
N GLU A 133 -5.72 30.02 24.61
CA GLU A 133 -7.05 30.53 24.28
C GLU A 133 -6.86 31.66 23.25
N GLY A 134 -6.75 31.30 21.97
CA GLY A 134 -6.50 32.19 20.85
C GLY A 134 -5.56 31.61 19.81
N SER A 135 -4.69 32.45 19.22
CA SER A 135 -3.84 32.07 18.10
C SER A 135 -2.37 32.38 18.34
N ILE A 136 -1.49 31.43 18.06
CA ILE A 136 -0.04 31.58 18.11
C ILE A 136 0.53 31.30 16.71
N ILE A 137 1.34 32.20 16.17
CA ILE A 137 2.02 31.94 14.88
C ILE A 137 3.17 30.95 15.11
N ASP A 138 4.10 31.23 16.02
CA ASP A 138 5.23 30.35 16.32
C ASP A 138 5.38 30.07 17.82
N LEU A 139 5.30 28.79 18.20
CA LEU A 139 5.60 28.31 19.55
C LEU A 139 6.87 27.45 19.48
N CYS A 140 7.96 27.96 20.06
CA CYS A 140 9.27 27.32 20.06
C CYS A 140 9.72 26.97 21.48
N ILE A 141 10.08 25.71 21.71
CA ILE A 141 10.61 25.21 22.98
C ILE A 141 11.98 24.60 22.68
N GLU A 142 13.03 25.26 23.15
CA GLU A 142 14.41 24.90 22.84
C GLU A 142 15.26 24.77 24.11
N LYS A 143 16.04 23.69 24.20
CA LYS A 143 17.01 23.46 25.29
C LYS A 143 16.41 23.54 26.70
N CYS A 144 15.11 23.25 26.82
CA CYS A 144 14.43 23.18 28.10
C CYS A 144 14.69 21.83 28.79
N ILE A 145 14.47 21.79 30.11
CA ILE A 145 14.62 20.60 30.96
C ILE A 145 13.31 20.40 31.71
N PHE A 146 12.65 19.26 31.47
CA PHE A 146 11.39 18.89 32.10
C PHE A 146 11.13 17.38 32.03
N ASP A 147 10.33 16.88 32.97
CA ASP A 147 9.81 15.51 32.94
C ASP A 147 8.50 15.44 32.13
N TYR A 148 7.65 16.47 32.27
CA TYR A 148 6.34 16.54 31.65
C TYR A 148 6.13 17.86 30.90
N LEU A 149 5.70 17.78 29.66
CA LEU A 149 5.22 18.94 28.89
C LEU A 149 3.79 18.69 28.41
N SER A 150 2.88 19.61 28.72
CA SER A 150 1.51 19.59 28.24
C SER A 150 1.19 20.88 27.48
N ILE A 151 0.78 20.76 26.22
CA ILE A 151 0.25 21.86 25.42
C ILE A 151 -1.22 21.58 25.18
N CYS A 152 -2.09 22.45 25.70
CA CYS A 152 -3.54 22.28 25.62
C CYS A 152 -4.26 23.55 25.18
N GLY A 153 -5.42 23.37 24.56
CA GLY A 153 -6.33 24.45 24.21
C GLY A 153 -7.69 23.89 23.81
N SER A 154 -8.47 24.70 23.10
CA SER A 154 -9.74 24.36 22.49
C SER A 154 -9.61 24.12 20.97
N LEU A 155 -10.67 23.56 20.37
CA LEU A 155 -10.71 23.31 18.92
C LEU A 155 -10.81 24.59 18.07
N TYR A 156 -11.03 25.75 18.69
CA TYR A 156 -11.05 27.05 18.03
C TYR A 156 -9.70 27.76 18.09
N ASP A 157 -8.78 27.28 18.93
CA ASP A 157 -7.44 27.84 19.06
C ASP A 157 -6.56 27.39 17.89
N LYS A 158 -5.45 28.09 17.65
CA LYS A 158 -4.60 27.76 16.51
C LYS A 158 -3.14 28.00 16.80
N ILE A 159 -2.30 27.03 16.47
CA ILE A 159 -0.85 27.21 16.39
C ILE A 159 -0.43 27.05 14.92
N GLU A 160 0.29 28.01 14.33
CA GLU A 160 0.79 27.81 12.97
C GLU A 160 2.03 26.92 12.93
N LEU A 161 2.98 27.12 13.85
CA LEU A 161 4.17 26.30 13.99
C LEU A 161 4.43 25.95 15.46
N LEU A 162 4.55 24.65 15.73
CA LEU A 162 5.07 24.13 17.00
C LEU A 162 6.42 23.48 16.75
N THR A 163 7.46 23.98 17.40
CA THR A 163 8.82 23.45 17.31
C THR A 163 9.34 23.09 18.70
N LEU A 164 9.79 21.84 18.86
CA LEU A 164 10.52 21.37 20.03
C LEU A 164 11.90 20.86 19.58
N THR A 165 12.96 21.45 20.12
CA THR A 165 14.35 21.24 19.67
C THR A 165 15.32 21.07 20.84
N ASP A 166 16.26 20.12 20.69
CA ASP A 166 17.41 19.95 21.60
C ASP A 166 17.00 19.88 23.09
N ILE A 167 15.93 19.14 23.42
CA ILE A 167 15.50 18.93 24.82
C ILE A 167 16.51 18.01 25.49
N ASN A 168 17.02 18.42 26.66
CA ASN A 168 18.34 18.05 27.17
C ASN A 168 18.58 16.51 27.27
N PRO A 169 19.67 15.98 26.67
CA PRO A 169 19.95 14.54 26.57
C PRO A 169 20.35 13.80 27.85
N MET A 170 20.48 14.49 29.00
CA MET A 170 20.96 13.86 30.24
C MET A 170 19.87 13.25 31.11
N GLU A 171 18.60 13.63 30.92
CA GLU A 171 17.48 13.20 31.76
C GLU A 171 16.37 12.57 30.92
N LEU A 172 15.66 11.58 31.51
CA LEU A 172 14.59 10.84 30.86
C LEU A 172 13.31 11.67 30.88
N ILE A 173 12.89 12.22 29.73
CA ILE A 173 11.61 12.92 29.61
C ILE A 173 10.48 11.88 29.73
N LYS A 174 9.61 12.02 30.72
CA LYS A 174 8.53 11.05 30.97
C LYS A 174 7.41 11.17 29.93
N GLU A 175 6.94 12.38 29.64
CA GLU A 175 5.83 12.57 28.71
C GLU A 175 5.82 13.95 28.03
N ILE A 176 5.54 13.96 26.73
CA ILE A 176 5.10 15.15 25.99
C ILE A 176 3.69 14.90 25.48
N LYS A 177 2.76 15.78 25.84
CA LYS A 177 1.35 15.69 25.51
C LYS A 177 0.88 16.93 24.78
N VAL A 178 0.31 16.76 23.58
CA VAL A 178 -0.37 17.82 22.84
C VAL A 178 -1.84 17.44 22.69
N ASP A 179 -2.70 18.24 23.30
CA ASP A 179 -4.13 17.97 23.44
C ASP A 179 -4.98 19.09 22.84
N VAL A 180 -5.97 18.72 22.00
CA VAL A 180 -7.13 19.59 21.67
C VAL A 180 -6.73 20.97 21.10
N VAL A 181 -5.77 21.03 20.16
CA VAL A 181 -5.42 22.28 19.45
C VAL A 181 -5.24 22.01 17.94
N PRO A 182 -5.84 22.81 17.05
CA PRO A 182 -5.46 22.89 15.64
C PRO A 182 -4.03 23.41 15.44
N ILE A 183 -3.18 22.65 14.76
CA ILE A 183 -1.80 23.02 14.48
C ILE A 183 -1.52 22.91 12.97
N ASN A 184 -0.85 23.88 12.34
CA ASN A 184 -0.50 23.71 10.92
C ASN A 184 0.72 22.80 10.74
N TYR A 185 1.79 23.08 11.49
CA TYR A 185 3.05 22.33 11.45
C TYR A 185 3.54 21.96 12.84
N ILE A 186 3.97 20.71 13.01
CA ILE A 186 4.65 20.24 14.22
C ILE A 186 6.03 19.70 13.84
N LYS A 187 7.07 20.14 14.54
CA LYS A 187 8.44 19.68 14.40
C LYS A 187 9.01 19.27 15.75
N PHE A 188 9.30 17.98 15.88
CA PHE A 188 10.06 17.39 16.99
C PHE A 188 11.46 17.05 16.47
N ILE A 189 12.49 17.70 17.02
CA ILE A 189 13.85 17.59 16.51
C ILE A 189 14.79 17.25 17.67
N LYS A 190 15.53 16.15 17.52
CA LYS A 190 16.52 15.69 18.51
C LYS A 190 15.94 15.53 19.92
N LEU A 191 14.78 14.88 20.01
CA LEU A 191 14.25 14.42 21.29
C LEU A 191 14.97 13.13 21.68
N THR A 192 15.94 13.22 22.57
CA THR A 192 16.67 12.06 23.09
C THR A 192 16.02 11.54 24.36
N SER A 193 15.77 10.23 24.42
CA SER A 193 15.31 9.53 25.62
C SER A 193 13.89 9.93 26.10
N LEU A 194 12.96 10.15 25.16
CA LEU A 194 11.56 10.41 25.49
C LEU A 194 10.81 9.10 25.77
N ASN A 195 10.17 8.97 26.93
CA ASN A 195 9.36 7.79 27.26
C ASN A 195 8.05 7.76 26.47
N LYS A 196 7.30 8.86 26.44
CA LYS A 196 5.98 8.91 25.79
C LYS A 196 5.74 10.22 25.05
N LEU A 197 5.38 10.13 23.77
CA LEU A 197 4.81 11.23 22.99
C LEU A 197 3.33 10.92 22.73
N LEU A 198 2.43 11.76 23.25
CA LEU A 198 0.99 11.62 23.06
C LEU A 198 0.45 12.81 22.27
N ILE A 199 -0.07 12.55 21.09
CA ILE A 199 -0.81 13.53 20.28
C ILE A 199 -2.26 13.11 20.26
N ASN A 200 -3.12 13.90 20.92
CA ASN A 200 -4.50 13.52 21.16
C ASN A 200 -5.48 14.64 20.80
N LYS A 201 -6.49 14.34 19.97
CA LYS A 201 -7.51 15.33 19.54
C LYS A 201 -6.91 16.56 18.83
N VAL A 202 -5.78 16.40 18.15
CA VAL A 202 -5.07 17.48 17.44
C VAL A 202 -5.38 17.46 15.94
N LYS A 203 -5.70 18.62 15.36
CA LYS A 203 -5.88 18.77 13.91
C LYS A 203 -4.62 19.36 13.28
N ILE A 204 -3.80 18.52 12.66
CA ILE A 204 -2.55 18.89 11.98
C ILE A 204 -2.82 19.16 10.49
N GLN A 205 -2.94 20.44 10.11
CA GLN A 205 -3.38 20.79 8.76
C GLN A 205 -2.36 20.47 7.67
N LYS A 206 -1.05 20.51 7.94
CA LYS A 206 -0.04 20.35 6.89
C LYS A 206 0.93 19.20 7.14
N LYS A 207 1.70 19.22 8.22
CA LYS A 207 2.75 18.22 8.42
C LYS A 207 3.16 18.04 9.88
N LEU A 208 3.30 16.79 10.31
CA LEU A 208 4.04 16.41 11.51
C LEU A 208 5.39 15.82 11.11
N LEU A 209 6.46 16.29 11.75
CA LEU A 209 7.82 15.88 11.46
C LEU A 209 8.56 15.52 12.75
N ILE A 210 9.04 14.27 12.85
CA ILE A 210 9.94 13.80 13.92
C ILE A 210 11.30 13.52 13.29
N ILE A 211 12.36 14.15 13.80
CA ILE A 211 13.72 14.04 13.26
C ILE A 211 14.71 13.66 14.36
N SER A 212 15.59 12.71 14.06
CA SER A 212 16.76 12.37 14.88
C SER A 212 16.44 12.14 16.36
N SER A 213 15.31 11.48 16.64
CA SER A 213 14.77 11.33 17.99
C SER A 213 14.77 9.86 18.43
N THR A 214 14.97 9.62 19.73
CA THR A 214 14.86 8.30 20.37
C THR A 214 13.68 8.32 21.34
N ILE A 215 12.60 7.64 20.97
CA ILE A 215 11.32 7.67 21.68
C ILE A 215 10.89 6.24 22.02
N LYS A 216 10.51 5.99 23.27
CA LYS A 216 10.03 4.67 23.68
C LYS A 216 8.61 4.43 23.13
N SER A 217 7.64 5.27 23.45
CA SER A 217 6.27 5.16 22.94
C SER A 217 5.81 6.43 22.24
N VAL A 218 5.22 6.28 21.05
CA VAL A 218 4.52 7.33 20.32
C VAL A 218 3.08 6.90 20.11
N GLU A 219 2.14 7.66 20.66
CA GLU A 219 0.71 7.39 20.57
C GLU A 219 0.02 8.53 19.86
N PHE A 220 -0.55 8.22 18.70
CA PHE A 220 -1.45 9.10 18.00
C PHE A 220 -2.89 8.65 18.20
N GLN A 221 -3.64 9.44 18.94
CA GLN A 221 -5.04 9.20 19.23
C GLN A 221 -5.87 10.33 18.62
N ASN A 222 -6.96 9.99 17.91
CA ASN A 222 -7.98 11.00 17.62
C ASN A 222 -7.43 12.25 16.87
N TYR A 223 -6.52 12.07 15.93
CA TYR A 223 -5.77 13.16 15.31
C TYR A 223 -5.97 13.20 13.79
N MET A 224 -5.82 14.38 13.18
CA MET A 224 -5.80 14.55 11.73
C MET A 224 -4.40 15.00 11.33
N ALA A 225 -3.77 14.40 10.34
CA ALA A 225 -2.47 14.87 9.86
C ALA A 225 -2.31 14.59 8.37
N ASN A 226 -2.18 15.63 7.54
CA ASN A 226 -1.97 15.42 6.11
C ASN A 226 -0.74 14.54 5.83
N ASN A 227 0.39 14.82 6.48
CA ASN A 227 1.61 14.02 6.36
C ASN A 227 2.24 13.78 7.74
N LEU A 228 2.49 12.51 8.07
CA LEU A 228 3.33 12.09 9.19
C LEU A 228 4.69 11.66 8.64
N CYS A 229 5.77 12.33 9.05
CA CYS A 229 7.13 12.03 8.60
C CYS A 229 8.06 11.76 9.78
N MET A 230 8.73 10.61 9.78
CA MET A 230 9.71 10.21 10.79
C MET A 230 11.06 9.93 10.11
N ILE A 231 12.11 10.68 10.47
CA ILE A 231 13.41 10.64 9.80
C ILE A 231 14.52 10.39 10.82
N ASN A 232 15.37 9.39 10.59
CA ASN A 232 16.49 9.04 11.47
C ASN A 232 16.06 8.81 12.94
N CYS A 233 14.88 8.22 13.16
CA CYS A 233 14.35 8.01 14.50
C CYS A 233 14.55 6.56 14.99
N THR A 234 14.56 6.35 16.30
CA THR A 234 14.36 5.03 16.91
C THR A 234 13.11 5.08 17.78
N ILE A 235 12.13 4.26 17.45
CA ILE A 235 10.84 4.22 18.15
C ILE A 235 10.60 2.79 18.64
N SER A 236 10.41 2.59 19.94
CA SER A 236 10.13 1.23 20.44
C SER A 236 8.70 0.81 20.10
N GLU A 237 7.72 1.66 20.37
CA GLU A 237 6.31 1.41 20.15
C GLU A 237 5.66 2.60 19.45
N LEU A 238 4.98 2.34 18.33
CA LEU A 238 4.22 3.33 17.58
C LEU A 238 2.78 2.86 17.44
N PHE A 239 1.85 3.61 18.03
CA PHE A 239 0.42 3.37 17.97
C PHE A 239 -0.28 4.46 17.17
N ILE A 240 -0.99 4.06 16.12
CA ILE A 240 -1.77 4.96 15.27
C ILE A 240 -3.22 4.47 15.26
N ASP A 241 -4.10 5.23 15.92
CA ASP A 241 -5.53 4.94 15.99
C ASP A 241 -6.32 5.97 15.18
N ILE A 242 -6.91 5.52 14.07
CA ILE A 242 -7.64 6.34 13.11
C ILE A 242 -9.14 6.16 13.36
N LYS A 243 -9.73 7.14 14.07
CA LYS A 243 -11.14 7.17 14.48
C LYS A 243 -11.86 8.42 14.02
N ASP A 244 -13.17 8.29 13.79
CA ASP A 244 -14.05 9.42 13.50
C ASP A 244 -14.44 10.02 14.84
N ILE A 245 -14.21 11.32 15.00
CA ILE A 245 -14.66 12.03 16.19
C ILE A 245 -15.84 12.90 15.78
N PRO A 246 -17.01 12.73 16.41
CA PRO A 246 -18.10 13.67 16.23
C PRO A 246 -17.68 15.04 16.77
N TYR A 247 -17.81 16.08 15.95
CA TYR A 247 -17.67 17.47 16.39
C TYR A 247 -19.03 18.15 16.34
N LEU A 248 -19.35 18.93 17.37
CA LEU A 248 -20.54 19.76 17.42
C LEU A 248 -20.12 21.17 17.05
N ASP A 249 -20.42 21.56 15.81
CA ASP A 249 -20.29 22.96 15.39
C ASP A 249 -21.70 23.56 15.35
N GLN A 250 -21.95 24.56 16.20
CA GLN A 250 -23.20 25.36 16.18
C GLN A 250 -24.50 24.52 16.20
N GLY A 251 -24.57 23.49 17.05
CA GLY A 251 -25.77 22.66 17.22
C GLY A 251 -26.01 21.63 16.11
N ILE A 252 -25.17 21.58 15.07
CA ILE A 252 -25.20 20.55 14.04
C ILE A 252 -24.08 19.53 14.35
N ARG A 253 -24.45 18.26 14.58
CA ARG A 253 -23.47 17.16 14.64
C ARG A 253 -22.82 17.02 13.27
N LYS A 254 -21.62 17.57 13.09
CA LYS A 254 -20.78 17.34 11.91
C LYS A 254 -19.66 16.38 12.29
N TYR A 255 -19.53 15.30 11.53
CA TYR A 255 -18.36 14.45 11.65
C TYR A 255 -17.19 15.14 10.96
N ILE A 256 -16.18 15.59 11.72
CA ILE A 256 -14.91 15.98 11.11
C ILE A 256 -14.26 14.67 10.68
N GLN A 257 -14.05 14.51 9.37
CA GLN A 257 -13.30 13.38 8.85
C GLN A 257 -11.80 13.63 9.12
N TYR A 258 -11.22 12.82 9.99
CA TYR A 258 -9.81 12.90 10.36
C TYR A 258 -8.96 12.10 9.36
N ASN A 259 -8.36 12.79 8.39
CA ASN A 259 -7.58 12.14 7.32
C ASN A 259 -6.07 12.12 7.64
N ILE A 260 -5.45 10.94 7.50
CA ILE A 260 -4.02 10.83 7.22
C ILE A 260 -3.85 10.56 5.73
N LYS A 261 -3.18 11.47 5.00
CA LYS A 261 -2.90 11.20 3.58
C LYS A 261 -1.65 10.35 3.43
N LYS A 262 -0.58 10.66 4.16
CA LYS A 262 0.69 9.95 4.04
C LYS A 262 1.39 9.67 5.37
N ILE A 263 1.92 8.45 5.51
CA ILE A 263 2.84 8.04 6.59
C ILE A 263 4.16 7.66 5.95
N ILE A 264 5.23 8.38 6.30
CA ILE A 264 6.56 8.18 5.71
C ILE A 264 7.59 8.01 6.82
N SER A 265 8.26 6.87 6.84
CA SER A 265 9.44 6.64 7.67
C SER A 265 10.69 6.51 6.78
N LYS A 266 11.77 7.21 7.11
CA LYS A 266 13.06 7.17 6.41
C LYS A 266 14.19 6.96 7.40
N ASN A 267 15.00 5.91 7.21
CA ASN A 267 16.09 5.55 8.11
C ASN A 267 15.64 5.48 9.59
N THR A 268 14.38 5.09 9.80
CA THR A 268 13.78 5.03 11.12
C THR A 268 13.61 3.57 11.50
N LYS A 269 13.99 3.20 12.71
CA LYS A 269 13.76 1.85 13.26
C LYS A 269 12.53 1.88 14.17
N ILE A 270 11.58 0.98 13.93
CA ILE A 270 10.36 0.84 14.75
C ILE A 270 10.29 -0.60 15.28
N ASN A 271 10.33 -0.80 16.61
CA ASN A 271 10.31 -2.18 17.13
C ASN A 271 8.88 -2.78 17.05
N PHE A 272 7.85 -1.99 17.37
CA PHE A 272 6.46 -2.39 17.27
C PHE A 272 5.60 -1.29 16.64
N LEU A 273 4.87 -1.63 15.59
CA LEU A 273 3.89 -0.76 14.94
C LEU A 273 2.49 -1.37 15.04
N GLU A 274 1.54 -0.62 15.61
CA GLU A 274 0.11 -0.92 15.57
C GLU A 274 -0.66 0.19 14.84
N ILE A 275 -1.33 -0.18 13.75
CA ILE A 275 -2.24 0.71 13.02
C ILE A 275 -3.63 0.10 13.04
N ASN A 276 -4.57 0.80 13.65
CA ASN A 276 -5.98 0.41 13.69
C ASN A 276 -6.83 1.53 13.08
N GLN A 277 -7.75 1.14 12.21
CA GLN A 277 -8.66 2.07 11.56
C GLN A 277 -10.10 1.63 11.78
N SER A 278 -10.94 2.49 12.34
CA SER A 278 -12.37 2.20 12.55
C SER A 278 -13.28 2.66 11.42
N ASN A 279 -12.80 3.52 10.53
CA ASN A 279 -13.63 4.18 9.51
C ASN A 279 -13.24 3.77 8.09
N ASN A 280 -14.01 4.22 7.10
CA ASN A 280 -13.77 3.93 5.68
C ASN A 280 -12.80 4.92 4.98
N LEU A 281 -12.02 5.70 5.73
CA LEU A 281 -11.13 6.72 5.17
C LEU A 281 -9.97 6.11 4.37
N GLU A 282 -9.54 6.81 3.33
CA GLU A 282 -8.53 6.29 2.40
C GLU A 282 -7.18 6.98 2.63
N ILE A 283 -6.18 6.20 3.02
CA ILE A 283 -4.80 6.66 3.13
C ILE A 283 -4.12 6.56 1.77
N VAL A 284 -3.52 7.64 1.28
CA VAL A 284 -2.88 7.64 -0.05
C VAL A 284 -1.63 6.77 -0.05
N GLU A 285 -0.79 6.89 0.97
CA GLU A 285 0.52 6.22 0.97
C GLU A 285 1.01 5.92 2.38
N ILE A 286 1.46 4.70 2.60
CA ILE A 286 2.24 4.31 3.78
C ILE A 286 3.56 3.73 3.29
N ASN A 287 4.65 4.34 3.72
CA ASN A 287 6.00 3.95 3.37
C ASN A 287 6.82 3.72 4.63
N LEU A 288 7.04 2.44 4.94
CA LEU A 288 7.63 1.98 6.18
C LEU A 288 9.03 1.39 5.95
N THR A 289 9.97 1.68 6.84
CA THR A 289 11.34 1.16 6.80
C THR A 289 11.66 0.50 8.13
N SER A 290 12.27 -0.69 8.10
CA SER A 290 12.91 -1.34 9.26
C SER A 290 11.99 -1.49 10.48
N ILE A 291 11.01 -2.40 10.37
CA ILE A 291 10.02 -2.67 11.42
C ILE A 291 10.24 -4.07 11.99
N ASP A 292 10.46 -4.19 13.30
CA ASP A 292 10.64 -5.52 13.90
C ASP A 292 9.32 -6.30 13.97
N LYS A 293 8.23 -5.68 14.45
CA LYS A 293 6.89 -6.28 14.56
C LYS A 293 5.78 -5.35 14.06
N LEU A 294 4.84 -5.90 13.29
CA LEU A 294 3.76 -5.15 12.64
C LEU A 294 2.38 -5.77 12.94
N LYS A 295 1.43 -4.93 13.37
CA LYS A 295 0.02 -5.28 13.55
C LYS A 295 -0.86 -4.23 12.88
N ILE A 296 -1.51 -4.59 11.77
CA ILE A 296 -2.40 -3.68 11.04
C ILE A 296 -3.79 -4.29 10.95
N SER A 297 -4.82 -3.52 11.30
CA SER A 297 -6.21 -3.95 11.17
C SER A 297 -7.09 -2.91 10.48
N ASN A 298 -7.98 -3.40 9.59
CA ASN A 298 -9.07 -2.64 8.96
C ASN A 298 -8.62 -1.40 8.16
N LEU A 299 -7.38 -1.40 7.67
CA LEU A 299 -6.78 -0.27 6.98
C LEU A 299 -7.24 -0.18 5.52
N LYS A 300 -7.63 1.01 5.04
CA LYS A 300 -7.79 1.26 3.59
C LYS A 300 -6.68 2.18 3.09
N CYS A 301 -5.83 1.68 2.20
CA CYS A 301 -4.68 2.42 1.69
C CYS A 301 -4.50 2.23 0.19
N ASN A 302 -4.09 3.27 -0.56
CA ASN A 302 -3.74 3.10 -1.96
C ASN A 302 -2.41 2.39 -2.08
N THR A 303 -1.31 2.98 -1.60
CA THR A 303 0.00 2.35 -1.71
C THR A 303 0.58 2.01 -0.35
N PHE A 304 0.77 0.72 -0.09
CA PHE A 304 1.42 0.22 1.11
C PHE A 304 2.80 -0.35 0.74
N ASN A 305 3.85 0.33 1.18
CA ASN A 305 5.23 -0.03 0.89
C ASN A 305 5.95 -0.47 2.18
N LEU A 306 6.36 -1.74 2.21
CA LEU A 306 7.20 -2.31 3.24
C LEU A 306 8.62 -2.40 2.72
N ASN A 307 9.53 -1.64 3.32
CA ASN A 307 10.95 -1.74 3.04
C ASN A 307 11.72 -2.36 4.21
N ASN A 308 12.75 -3.13 3.87
CA ASN A 308 13.65 -3.82 4.81
C ASN A 308 12.94 -4.90 5.63
N ASN A 309 13.53 -5.28 6.76
CA ASN A 309 13.25 -6.54 7.41
C ASN A 309 12.11 -6.47 8.43
N ILE A 310 11.39 -7.60 8.56
CA ILE A 310 10.53 -7.93 9.71
C ILE A 310 11.19 -9.07 10.50
N SER A 311 11.41 -8.84 11.79
CA SER A 311 12.14 -9.78 12.64
C SER A 311 11.23 -10.64 13.51
N LEU A 312 10.03 -10.15 13.86
CA LEU A 312 9.05 -10.79 14.74
C LEU A 312 7.69 -11.02 14.07
N GLU A 313 6.93 -11.99 14.59
CA GLU A 313 5.63 -12.38 14.03
C GLU A 313 4.68 -11.19 13.88
N SER A 314 4.18 -11.02 12.66
CA SER A 314 3.45 -9.84 12.23
C SER A 314 2.14 -10.21 11.55
N ASN A 315 1.11 -9.37 11.71
CA ASN A 315 -0.23 -9.62 11.20
C ASN A 315 -0.79 -8.39 10.46
N ILE A 316 -1.33 -8.61 9.28
CA ILE A 316 -2.12 -7.65 8.49
C ILE A 316 -3.48 -8.28 8.26
N PHE A 317 -4.55 -7.66 8.77
CA PHE A 317 -5.89 -8.23 8.75
C PHE A 317 -6.96 -7.23 8.28
N GLY A 318 -7.87 -7.68 7.41
CA GLY A 318 -9.05 -6.88 7.03
C GLY A 318 -8.71 -5.60 6.24
N CYS A 319 -7.55 -5.54 5.59
CA CYS A 319 -7.06 -4.34 4.92
C CYS A 319 -7.44 -4.31 3.43
N ILE A 320 -7.66 -3.12 2.88
CA ILE A 320 -7.91 -2.91 1.45
C ILE A 320 -6.75 -2.09 0.86
N PHE A 321 -6.02 -2.68 -0.08
CA PHE A 321 -4.89 -2.03 -0.76
C PHE A 321 -5.18 -1.76 -2.24
N GLN A 322 -4.55 -0.76 -2.87
CA GLN A 322 -4.48 -0.70 -4.33
C GLN A 322 -3.16 -1.31 -4.81
N ASN A 323 -2.07 -0.90 -4.20
CA ASN A 323 -0.71 -1.32 -4.50
C ASN A 323 -0.04 -1.82 -3.23
N LEU A 324 0.49 -3.04 -3.29
CA LEU A 324 1.34 -3.60 -2.25
C LEU A 324 2.76 -3.71 -2.79
N VAL A 325 3.71 -3.08 -2.11
CA VAL A 325 5.12 -3.02 -2.54
C VAL A 325 6.00 -3.60 -1.43
N PHE A 326 6.79 -4.60 -1.81
CA PHE A 326 7.89 -5.13 -1.01
C PHE A 326 9.19 -4.72 -1.69
N LYS A 327 10.01 -3.95 -0.99
CA LYS A 327 11.30 -3.49 -1.52
C LYS A 327 12.41 -3.77 -0.53
N ASP A 328 13.47 -4.44 -0.97
CA ASP A 328 14.58 -4.84 -0.10
C ASP A 328 14.09 -5.61 1.15
N PHE A 329 12.95 -6.31 1.04
CA PHE A 329 12.23 -6.89 2.16
C PHE A 329 12.70 -8.31 2.46
N TYR A 330 12.87 -8.65 3.74
CA TYR A 330 13.18 -10.00 4.20
C TYR A 330 12.49 -10.28 5.55
N SER A 331 11.89 -11.45 5.72
CA SER A 331 11.21 -11.81 6.97
C SER A 331 11.88 -13.00 7.64
N SER A 332 12.44 -12.82 8.83
CA SER A 332 12.98 -13.95 9.61
C SER A 332 11.88 -14.73 10.35
N SER A 333 10.69 -14.14 10.48
CA SER A 333 9.53 -14.71 11.16
C SER A 333 8.28 -14.59 10.28
N LEU A 334 7.15 -15.15 10.72
CA LEU A 334 5.93 -15.22 9.95
C LEU A 334 5.26 -13.83 9.81
N LEU A 335 5.08 -13.35 8.57
CA LEU A 335 4.19 -12.24 8.23
C LEU A 335 2.87 -12.80 7.70
N ASN A 336 1.80 -12.63 8.45
CA ASN A 336 0.49 -13.20 8.14
C ASN A 336 -0.46 -12.13 7.60
N ILE A 337 -0.80 -12.23 6.32
CA ILE A 337 -1.69 -11.33 5.57
C ILE A 337 -3.00 -12.07 5.29
N LYS A 338 -4.06 -11.70 6.02
CA LYS A 338 -5.37 -12.38 5.97
C LYS A 338 -6.51 -11.42 5.71
N ASN A 339 -7.54 -11.90 5.01
CA ASN A 339 -8.76 -11.15 4.71
C ASN A 339 -8.45 -9.77 4.09
N THR A 340 -7.39 -9.71 3.29
CA THR A 340 -7.03 -8.50 2.56
C THR A 340 -7.68 -8.49 1.19
N GLN A 341 -8.14 -7.32 0.76
CA GLN A 341 -8.75 -7.08 -0.54
C GLN A 341 -7.90 -6.07 -1.32
N LEU A 342 -8.05 -6.09 -2.64
CA LEU A 342 -7.42 -5.18 -3.56
C LEU A 342 -8.47 -4.37 -4.34
N LYS A 343 -8.25 -3.06 -4.52
CA LYS A 343 -9.19 -2.16 -5.21
C LYS A 343 -9.28 -2.44 -6.71
N LYS A 344 -10.43 -2.81 -7.28
CA LYS A 344 -10.60 -3.24 -8.69
C LYS A 344 -9.85 -2.49 -9.83
N GLU A 345 -9.39 -1.26 -9.64
CA GLU A 345 -8.68 -0.44 -10.64
C GLU A 345 -7.15 -0.42 -10.42
N ASN A 346 -6.40 -0.99 -11.36
CA ASN A 346 -4.93 -0.95 -11.46
C ASN A 346 -4.18 -1.52 -10.25
N ASN A 347 -4.64 -2.64 -9.71
CA ASN A 347 -3.95 -3.34 -8.63
C ASN A 347 -2.63 -3.96 -9.07
N HIS A 348 -1.57 -3.62 -8.33
CA HIS A 348 -0.22 -4.11 -8.60
C HIS A 348 0.46 -4.62 -7.32
N LEU A 349 1.02 -5.81 -7.40
CA LEU A 349 1.96 -6.34 -6.42
C LEU A 349 3.38 -6.18 -6.98
N ASN A 350 4.22 -5.41 -6.30
CA ASN A 350 5.60 -5.20 -6.72
C ASN A 350 6.56 -5.78 -5.68
N ILE A 351 7.43 -6.68 -6.12
CA ILE A 351 8.40 -7.36 -5.27
C ILE A 351 9.78 -7.12 -5.88
N ASN A 352 10.56 -6.28 -5.22
CA ASN A 352 11.86 -5.83 -5.69
C ASN A 352 12.96 -6.11 -4.68
N ASN A 353 14.00 -6.82 -5.10
CA ASN A 353 15.13 -7.25 -4.27
C ASN A 353 14.68 -7.84 -2.92
N SER A 354 13.59 -8.60 -2.92
CA SER A 354 12.92 -9.06 -1.69
C SER A 354 12.83 -10.58 -1.65
N ASN A 355 12.80 -11.12 -0.43
CA ASN A 355 12.54 -12.53 -0.17
C ASN A 355 11.26 -12.67 0.67
N LEU A 356 10.32 -13.47 0.17
CA LEU A 356 9.03 -13.73 0.82
C LEU A 356 8.95 -15.08 1.54
N ASP A 357 10.09 -15.72 1.79
CA ASP A 357 10.19 -16.86 2.71
C ASP A 357 9.63 -16.43 4.08
N ASN A 358 8.54 -17.05 4.55
CA ASN A 358 7.77 -16.69 5.75
C ASN A 358 6.68 -15.62 5.60
N VAL A 359 6.27 -15.28 4.38
CA VAL A 359 5.02 -14.53 4.18
C VAL A 359 3.88 -15.51 3.95
N LEU A 360 2.78 -15.35 4.68
CA LEU A 360 1.56 -16.14 4.57
C LEU A 360 0.42 -15.27 4.04
N ILE A 361 -0.16 -15.63 2.89
CA ILE A 361 -1.18 -14.84 2.19
C ILE A 361 -2.43 -15.69 1.91
N SER A 362 -3.63 -15.09 1.98
CA SER A 362 -4.87 -15.74 1.55
C SER A 362 -5.00 -15.81 0.01
N PRO A 363 -5.54 -16.89 -0.59
CA PRO A 363 -5.61 -17.05 -2.05
C PRO A 363 -6.39 -15.94 -2.76
N SER A 364 -7.47 -15.47 -2.11
CA SER A 364 -8.32 -14.38 -2.61
C SER A 364 -7.54 -13.11 -2.94
N PHE A 365 -6.39 -12.89 -2.28
CA PHE A 365 -5.52 -11.76 -2.56
C PHE A 365 -4.92 -11.82 -3.97
N PHE A 366 -4.59 -13.01 -4.47
CA PHE A 366 -3.98 -13.17 -5.79
C PHE A 366 -5.00 -13.07 -6.95
N GLU A 367 -6.25 -13.44 -6.70
CA GLU A 367 -7.33 -13.38 -7.71
C GLU A 367 -7.64 -11.94 -8.15
N GLU A 368 -7.43 -10.96 -7.26
CA GLU A 368 -7.76 -9.56 -7.51
C GLU A 368 -6.59 -8.75 -8.12
N LEU A 369 -5.42 -9.36 -8.33
CA LEU A 369 -4.23 -8.70 -8.89
C LEU A 369 -4.29 -8.64 -10.42
N LYS A 370 -4.12 -7.43 -10.99
CA LYS A 370 -3.97 -7.27 -12.45
C LYS A 370 -2.56 -7.56 -12.96
N LYS A 371 -1.55 -7.30 -12.12
CA LYS A 371 -0.13 -7.48 -12.47
C LYS A 371 0.70 -7.75 -11.22
N ILE A 372 1.65 -8.65 -11.38
CA ILE A 372 2.69 -8.94 -10.39
C ILE A 372 4.04 -8.67 -11.06
N SER A 373 4.88 -7.84 -10.45
CA SER A 373 6.24 -7.57 -10.94
C SER A 373 7.28 -8.09 -9.97
N PHE A 374 8.26 -8.84 -10.51
CA PHE A 374 9.38 -9.38 -9.78
C PHE A 374 10.69 -8.84 -10.35
N THR A 375 11.53 -8.26 -9.51
CA THR A 375 12.90 -7.86 -9.89
C THR A 375 13.88 -8.36 -8.84
N LYS A 376 14.83 -9.22 -9.24
CA LYS A 376 15.87 -9.80 -8.36
C LYS A 376 15.31 -10.35 -7.02
N SER A 377 14.15 -11.00 -7.06
CA SER A 377 13.40 -11.42 -5.86
C SER A 377 13.11 -12.91 -5.86
N SER A 378 12.87 -13.50 -4.68
CA SER A 378 12.48 -14.90 -4.48
C SER A 378 11.10 -15.01 -3.84
N ILE A 379 10.31 -15.99 -4.29
CA ILE A 379 9.00 -16.37 -3.72
C ILE A 379 8.98 -17.80 -3.17
N GLN A 380 10.13 -18.47 -3.10
CA GLN A 380 10.22 -19.91 -2.89
C GLN A 380 9.60 -20.38 -1.57
N GLY A 381 9.56 -19.54 -0.53
CA GLY A 381 8.97 -19.83 0.78
C GLY A 381 7.70 -19.03 1.10
N LEU A 382 7.05 -18.43 0.09
CA LEU A 382 5.72 -17.84 0.25
C LEU A 382 4.70 -18.96 0.55
N LYS A 383 3.98 -18.85 1.66
CA LYS A 383 2.93 -19.80 2.06
C LYS A 383 1.56 -19.26 1.69
N ILE A 384 0.77 -20.03 0.96
CA ILE A 384 -0.60 -19.64 0.62
C ILE A 384 -1.55 -20.53 1.42
N THR A 385 -2.36 -19.95 2.31
CA THR A 385 -3.35 -20.73 3.09
C THR A 385 -4.45 -21.24 2.18
N ASN A 386 -4.98 -22.44 2.43
CA ASN A 386 -6.12 -23.01 1.67
C ASN A 386 -5.85 -23.15 0.16
N PHE A 387 -4.59 -23.12 -0.27
CA PHE A 387 -4.24 -23.49 -1.64
C PHE A 387 -4.36 -25.01 -1.75
N ILE A 388 -5.47 -25.47 -2.32
CA ILE A 388 -5.65 -26.89 -2.64
C ILE A 388 -4.90 -27.11 -3.95
N ASP A 389 -3.88 -27.97 -3.92
CA ASP A 389 -3.29 -28.48 -5.16
C ASP A 389 -4.40 -29.22 -5.92
N ILE A 390 -4.83 -28.67 -7.05
CA ILE A 390 -5.84 -29.29 -7.89
C ILE A 390 -5.10 -30.28 -8.77
N PRO A 391 -5.26 -31.61 -8.56
CA PRO A 391 -4.55 -32.58 -9.37
C PRO A 391 -4.89 -32.34 -10.84
N LEU A 392 -3.89 -32.26 -11.72
CA LEU A 392 -4.07 -31.99 -13.16
C LEU A 392 -5.16 -32.88 -13.82
N LYS A 393 -5.37 -34.09 -13.29
CA LYS A 393 -6.39 -35.05 -13.75
C LYS A 393 -7.84 -34.60 -13.47
N THR A 394 -8.05 -33.77 -12.45
CA THR A 394 -9.37 -33.27 -12.00
C THR A 394 -9.81 -32.00 -12.72
N ILE A 395 -8.90 -31.29 -13.39
CA ILE A 395 -9.21 -30.11 -14.18
C ILE A 395 -10.09 -30.54 -15.37
N ASN A 396 -11.38 -30.20 -15.33
CA ASN A 396 -12.30 -30.47 -16.43
C ASN A 396 -12.13 -29.39 -17.52
N PRO A 397 -11.52 -29.70 -18.67
CA PRO A 397 -11.23 -28.72 -19.72
C PRO A 397 -12.49 -28.19 -20.43
N ASN A 398 -13.66 -28.76 -20.14
CA ASN A 398 -14.92 -28.39 -20.77
C ASN A 398 -15.67 -27.27 -20.03
N ASN A 399 -15.33 -26.98 -18.77
CA ASN A 399 -15.88 -25.83 -18.06
C ASN A 399 -15.09 -24.58 -18.45
N LYS A 400 -15.60 -23.86 -19.45
CA LYS A 400 -14.93 -22.68 -20.01
C LYS A 400 -15.52 -21.39 -19.48
N ASP A 401 -14.70 -20.63 -18.78
CA ASP A 401 -14.86 -19.20 -18.61
C ASP A 401 -14.55 -18.46 -19.93
N LYS A 402 -15.37 -17.49 -20.33
CA LYS A 402 -15.28 -16.83 -21.65
C LYS A 402 -14.05 -15.93 -21.81
N ASN A 403 -13.44 -15.51 -20.71
CA ASN A 403 -12.39 -14.49 -20.70
C ASN A 403 -10.96 -15.07 -20.66
N THR A 404 -10.79 -16.39 -20.51
CA THR A 404 -9.47 -17.02 -20.35
C THR A 404 -8.83 -17.34 -21.70
N ASN A 405 -7.56 -17.00 -21.88
CA ASN A 405 -6.77 -17.43 -23.03
C ASN A 405 -6.32 -18.89 -22.86
N TYR A 406 -7.22 -19.83 -23.18
CA TYR A 406 -6.98 -21.27 -23.06
C TYR A 406 -5.78 -21.78 -23.87
N LEU A 407 -5.38 -21.08 -24.94
CA LEU A 407 -4.20 -21.46 -25.72
C LEU A 407 -2.92 -21.40 -24.86
N ILE A 408 -2.72 -20.29 -24.15
CA ILE A 408 -1.56 -20.09 -23.28
C ILE A 408 -1.61 -21.10 -22.13
N LEU A 409 -2.77 -21.25 -21.51
CA LEU A 409 -2.99 -22.21 -20.43
C LEU A 409 -2.60 -23.65 -20.83
N PHE A 410 -3.10 -24.14 -21.96
CA PHE A 410 -2.77 -25.49 -22.42
C PHE A 410 -1.31 -25.65 -22.84
N ARG A 411 -0.64 -24.58 -23.30
CA ARG A 411 0.82 -24.61 -23.55
C ARG A 411 1.59 -24.80 -22.26
N GLU A 412 1.25 -24.07 -21.21
CA GLU A 412 1.89 -24.20 -19.90
C GLU A 412 1.66 -25.59 -19.30
N PHE A 413 0.42 -26.08 -19.27
CA PHE A 413 0.12 -27.42 -18.78
C PHE A 413 0.81 -28.53 -19.57
N LYS A 414 0.92 -28.38 -20.90
CA LYS A 414 1.68 -29.31 -21.74
C LYS A 414 3.17 -29.30 -21.38
N ASN A 415 3.77 -28.14 -21.15
CA ASN A 415 5.18 -28.03 -20.76
C ASN A 415 5.43 -28.63 -19.38
N LEU A 416 4.54 -28.37 -18.42
CA LEU A 416 4.57 -28.98 -17.09
C LEU A 416 4.47 -30.51 -17.19
N ALA A 417 3.48 -31.04 -17.89
CA ALA A 417 3.31 -32.50 -18.06
C ALA A 417 4.54 -33.15 -18.70
N LYS A 418 5.19 -32.48 -19.67
CA LYS A 418 6.46 -32.92 -20.26
C LYS A 418 7.59 -32.96 -19.24
N ASN A 419 7.73 -31.93 -18.41
CA ASN A 419 8.78 -31.86 -17.38
C ASN A 419 8.59 -32.92 -16.28
N TYR A 420 7.33 -33.28 -15.97
CA TYR A 420 7.00 -34.36 -15.02
C TYR A 420 7.07 -35.77 -15.65
N GLY A 421 7.28 -35.90 -16.96
CA GLY A 421 7.29 -37.19 -17.65
C GLY A 421 5.92 -37.85 -17.80
N ASP A 422 4.81 -37.13 -17.58
CA ASP A 422 3.45 -37.66 -17.76
C ASP A 422 3.02 -37.56 -19.23
N ASN A 423 3.32 -38.61 -19.99
CA ASN A 423 2.99 -38.71 -21.40
C ASN A 423 1.49 -38.60 -21.69
N TYR A 424 0.63 -39.15 -20.83
CA TYR A 424 -0.82 -39.10 -21.02
C TYR A 424 -1.34 -37.65 -20.96
N LEU A 425 -0.96 -36.92 -19.91
CA LEU A 425 -1.35 -35.51 -19.76
C LEU A 425 -0.72 -34.63 -20.82
N TYR A 426 0.54 -34.88 -21.19
CA TYR A 426 1.21 -34.17 -22.29
C TYR A 426 0.40 -34.27 -23.60
N HIS A 427 -0.01 -35.49 -23.99
CA HIS A 427 -0.79 -35.68 -25.21
C HIS A 427 -2.19 -35.07 -25.11
N LYS A 428 -2.83 -35.14 -23.94
CA LYS A 428 -4.13 -34.51 -23.68
C LYS A 428 -4.06 -32.99 -23.84
N PHE A 429 -3.11 -32.32 -23.19
CA PHE A 429 -2.95 -30.85 -23.29
C PHE A 429 -2.48 -30.41 -24.67
N LYS A 430 -1.65 -31.20 -25.35
CA LYS A 430 -1.28 -30.95 -26.75
C LYS A 430 -2.50 -30.97 -27.68
N ALA A 431 -3.42 -31.91 -27.50
CA ALA A 431 -4.66 -31.98 -28.28
C ALA A 431 -5.60 -30.79 -27.97
N LEU A 432 -5.71 -30.39 -26.71
CA LEU A 432 -6.51 -29.24 -26.28
C LEU A 432 -5.93 -27.91 -26.81
N GLU A 433 -4.61 -27.71 -26.75
CA GLU A 433 -3.93 -26.56 -27.36
C GLU A 433 -4.24 -26.48 -28.85
N TYR A 434 -4.18 -27.61 -29.56
CA TYR A 434 -4.46 -27.68 -30.99
C TYR A 434 -5.92 -27.30 -31.32
N ASN A 435 -6.87 -27.75 -30.49
CA ASN A 435 -8.28 -27.38 -30.63
C ASN A 435 -8.52 -25.88 -30.41
N GLU A 436 -7.78 -25.23 -29.51
CA GLU A 436 -7.86 -23.79 -29.30
C GLU A 436 -7.25 -22.99 -30.47
N ARG A 437 -6.17 -23.49 -31.08
CA ARG A 437 -5.62 -22.88 -32.31
C ARG A 437 -6.68 -22.84 -33.41
N LEU A 438 -7.38 -23.95 -33.65
CA LEU A 438 -8.44 -24.08 -34.66
C LEU A 438 -9.63 -23.13 -34.48
N LYS A 439 -9.84 -22.59 -33.28
CA LYS A 439 -10.95 -21.69 -32.96
C LYS A 439 -10.61 -20.21 -33.14
N ARG A 440 -9.33 -19.85 -33.30
CA ARG A 440 -8.90 -18.47 -33.50
C ARG A 440 -9.00 -18.06 -34.97
N GLU A 441 -8.96 -16.75 -35.20
CA GLU A 441 -8.83 -16.16 -36.53
C GLU A 441 -7.51 -16.61 -37.17
N ILE A 442 -7.62 -17.68 -37.94
CA ILE A 442 -6.56 -18.24 -38.78
C ILE A 442 -7.06 -18.11 -40.22
N ASN A 443 -6.15 -17.84 -41.16
CA ASN A 443 -6.45 -17.83 -42.58
C ASN A 443 -7.23 -19.09 -42.99
N LEU A 444 -8.24 -18.95 -43.85
CA LEU A 444 -9.13 -20.04 -44.29
C LEU A 444 -8.37 -21.25 -44.83
N PHE A 445 -7.26 -21.01 -45.54
CA PHE A 445 -6.39 -22.06 -46.05
C PHE A 445 -5.71 -22.84 -44.91
N ASP A 446 -5.06 -22.14 -43.98
CA ASP A 446 -4.39 -22.76 -42.82
C ASP A 446 -5.39 -23.46 -41.90
N ARG A 447 -6.60 -22.91 -41.75
CA ARG A 447 -7.68 -23.55 -40.99
C ARG A 447 -8.12 -24.84 -41.67
N SER A 448 -8.24 -24.85 -42.99
CA SER A 448 -8.56 -26.04 -43.79
C SER A 448 -7.45 -27.09 -43.68
N VAL A 449 -6.18 -26.68 -43.77
CA VAL A 449 -5.01 -27.57 -43.59
C VAL A 449 -4.97 -28.15 -42.18
N LEU A 450 -5.24 -27.35 -41.14
CA LEU A 450 -5.30 -27.83 -39.76
C LEU A 450 -6.51 -28.74 -39.51
N GLN A 451 -7.68 -28.44 -40.06
CA GLN A 451 -8.84 -29.33 -39.98
C GLN A 451 -8.59 -30.65 -40.72
N PHE A 452 -7.99 -30.59 -41.90
CA PHE A 452 -7.56 -31.76 -42.65
C PHE A 452 -6.56 -32.57 -41.84
N ASN A 453 -5.51 -31.93 -41.28
CA ASN A 453 -4.55 -32.59 -40.39
C ASN A 453 -5.19 -33.17 -39.14
N LYS A 454 -6.24 -32.56 -38.59
CA LYS A 454 -7.00 -33.12 -37.46
C LYS A 454 -7.77 -34.38 -37.88
N PHE A 455 -8.44 -34.31 -39.03
CA PHE A 455 -9.21 -35.40 -39.61
C PHE A 455 -8.31 -36.59 -39.95
N THR A 456 -7.20 -36.34 -40.65
CA THR A 456 -6.21 -37.36 -41.02
C THR A 456 -5.41 -37.89 -39.81
N ASN A 457 -5.06 -37.05 -38.82
CA ASN A 457 -4.39 -37.54 -37.61
C ASN A 457 -5.31 -38.34 -36.68
N ASN A 458 -6.63 -38.14 -36.69
CA ASN A 458 -7.54 -39.03 -35.96
C ASN A 458 -7.52 -40.46 -36.52
N HIS A 459 -7.21 -40.64 -37.82
CA HIS A 459 -6.96 -41.96 -38.41
C HIS A 459 -5.60 -42.56 -38.02
N THR A 460 -4.63 -41.76 -37.55
CA THR A 460 -3.35 -42.27 -37.01
C THR A 460 -3.45 -42.91 -35.63
N THR A 461 -4.66 -43.10 -35.10
CA THR A 461 -4.89 -43.79 -33.81
C THR A 461 -5.44 -45.20 -33.98
N ASP A 462 -5.94 -45.57 -35.16
CA ASP A 462 -6.56 -46.87 -35.39
C ASP A 462 -6.35 -47.29 -36.85
N TRP A 463 -5.30 -48.08 -37.10
CA TRP A 463 -4.95 -48.62 -38.42
C TRP A 463 -6.11 -49.40 -39.04
N PHE A 464 -6.98 -49.98 -38.21
CA PHE A 464 -8.13 -50.77 -38.63
C PHE A 464 -9.22 -49.93 -39.29
N LYS A 465 -9.35 -48.63 -38.94
CA LYS A 465 -10.32 -47.74 -39.61
C LYS A 465 -9.88 -47.35 -41.03
N ALA A 466 -8.58 -47.08 -41.23
CA ALA A 466 -8.04 -46.86 -42.57
C ALA A 466 -8.15 -48.12 -43.42
N PHE A 467 -7.87 -49.29 -42.82
CA PHE A 467 -8.02 -50.60 -43.47
C PHE A 467 -9.48 -50.92 -43.82
N LYS A 468 -10.45 -50.62 -42.94
CA LYS A 468 -11.89 -50.74 -43.24
C LYS A 468 -12.31 -49.88 -44.42
N LEU A 469 -11.82 -48.64 -44.51
CA LEU A 469 -12.15 -47.76 -45.62
C LEU A 469 -11.63 -48.33 -46.95
N LEU A 470 -10.42 -48.90 -46.93
CA LEU A 470 -9.82 -49.60 -48.05
C LEU A 470 -10.61 -50.85 -48.44
N ILE A 471 -11.07 -51.64 -47.47
CA ILE A 471 -11.96 -52.78 -47.72
C ILE A 471 -13.29 -52.30 -48.32
N ILE A 472 -13.90 -51.24 -47.81
CA ILE A 472 -15.18 -50.71 -48.33
C ILE A 472 -15.00 -50.25 -49.78
N LEU A 473 -13.94 -49.48 -50.06
CA LEU A 473 -13.57 -49.07 -51.42
C LEU A 473 -13.31 -50.29 -52.32
N PHE A 474 -12.58 -51.28 -51.83
CA PHE A 474 -12.30 -52.51 -52.55
C PHE A 474 -13.58 -53.30 -52.85
N THR A 475 -14.49 -53.46 -51.88
CA THR A 475 -15.78 -54.14 -52.07
C THR A 475 -16.72 -53.37 -52.99
N PHE A 476 -16.70 -52.04 -52.95
CA PHE A 476 -17.47 -51.20 -53.87
C PHE A 476 -16.96 -51.36 -55.31
N ASN A 477 -15.64 -51.32 -55.52
CA ASN A 477 -15.06 -51.60 -56.83
C ASN A 477 -15.29 -53.03 -57.29
N LEU A 478 -15.19 -54.01 -56.37
CA LEU A 478 -15.51 -55.40 -56.66
C LEU A 478 -16.96 -55.52 -57.15
N SER A 479 -17.91 -54.80 -56.52
CA SER A 479 -19.32 -54.81 -56.90
C SER A 479 -19.56 -54.24 -58.31
N ILE A 480 -18.85 -53.16 -58.67
CA ILE A 480 -18.89 -52.55 -60.01
C ILE A 480 -18.29 -53.52 -61.05
N ILE A 481 -17.15 -54.14 -60.74
CA ILE A 481 -16.49 -55.13 -61.59
C ILE A 481 -17.40 -56.37 -61.78
N THR A 482 -18.02 -56.87 -60.71
CA THR A 482 -18.98 -57.99 -60.81
C THR A 482 -20.24 -57.61 -61.59
N SER A 483 -20.73 -56.38 -61.48
CA SER A 483 -21.87 -55.90 -62.28
C SER A 483 -21.52 -55.81 -63.77
N TYR A 484 -20.29 -55.43 -64.09
CA TYR A 484 -19.78 -55.43 -65.48
C TYR A 484 -19.64 -56.87 -66.02
N LEU A 485 -19.11 -57.78 -65.20
CA LEU A 485 -19.01 -59.21 -65.50
C LEU A 485 -20.38 -59.89 -65.68
N TYR A 486 -21.40 -59.50 -64.90
CA TYR A 486 -22.75 -60.08 -65.00
C TYR A 486 -23.48 -59.63 -66.27
N ASN A 487 -23.21 -58.42 -66.76
CA ASN A 487 -23.77 -57.91 -68.01
C ASN A 487 -23.04 -58.42 -69.27
N SER A 488 -21.94 -59.15 -69.14
CA SER A 488 -21.14 -59.70 -70.24
C SER A 488 -21.23 -61.24 -70.32
N TYR A 489 -22.44 -61.74 -70.63
CA TYR A 489 -22.82 -63.07 -71.18
C TYR A 489 -21.98 -64.35 -70.90
N ASP A 490 -22.67 -65.36 -70.33
CA ASP A 490 -22.62 -66.84 -70.43
C ASP A 490 -21.32 -67.67 -70.52
N ASN A 491 -20.14 -67.11 -70.75
CA ASN A 491 -18.89 -67.90 -70.78
C ASN A 491 -17.76 -67.18 -70.02
N PHE A 492 -17.78 -67.27 -68.69
CA PHE A 492 -16.75 -66.69 -67.83
C PHE A 492 -15.44 -67.49 -67.91
N ASN A 493 -14.35 -66.84 -68.35
CA ASN A 493 -12.99 -67.38 -68.26
C ASN A 493 -12.19 -66.61 -67.20
N VAL A 494 -11.50 -67.32 -66.30
CA VAL A 494 -10.73 -66.72 -65.18
C VAL A 494 -9.64 -65.77 -65.70
N LEU A 495 -9.14 -65.98 -66.91
CA LEU A 495 -8.17 -65.09 -67.58
C LEU A 495 -8.74 -63.69 -67.92
N ASP A 496 -10.06 -63.51 -67.96
CA ASP A 496 -10.68 -62.20 -68.18
C ASP A 496 -10.62 -61.29 -66.94
N ILE A 497 -10.35 -61.85 -65.76
CA ILE A 497 -10.09 -61.07 -64.53
C ILE A 497 -8.85 -60.18 -64.68
N ALA A 498 -7.82 -60.66 -65.39
CA ALA A 498 -6.61 -59.87 -65.65
C ALA A 498 -6.88 -58.64 -66.53
N LYS A 499 -7.90 -58.70 -67.41
CA LYS A 499 -8.34 -57.57 -68.24
C LYS A 499 -9.11 -56.52 -67.44
N LEU A 500 -9.60 -56.89 -66.26
CA LEU A 500 -10.34 -56.01 -65.35
C LEU A 500 -9.45 -55.31 -64.32
N LEU A 501 -8.20 -55.77 -64.16
CA LEU A 501 -7.21 -55.19 -63.26
C LEU A 501 -6.98 -53.67 -63.46
N PRO A 502 -6.94 -53.14 -64.71
CA PRO A 502 -6.80 -51.70 -64.94
C PRO A 502 -7.97 -50.88 -64.38
N TYR A 503 -9.18 -51.44 -64.30
CA TYR A 503 -10.35 -50.76 -63.75
C TYR A 503 -10.32 -50.68 -62.21
N LEU A 504 -9.42 -51.38 -61.50
CA LEU A 504 -9.21 -51.15 -60.06
C LEU A 504 -8.55 -49.78 -59.77
N LEU A 505 -7.75 -49.28 -60.73
CA LEU A 505 -7.08 -47.99 -60.66
C LEU A 505 -7.90 -46.87 -61.35
N SER A 506 -8.91 -47.24 -62.12
CA SER A 506 -9.76 -46.34 -62.90
C SER A 506 -11.20 -46.88 -62.96
N PRO A 507 -11.91 -46.89 -61.82
CA PRO A 507 -13.15 -47.64 -61.66
C PRO A 507 -14.32 -47.11 -62.48
N VAL A 508 -14.24 -45.89 -63.01
CA VAL A 508 -15.33 -45.27 -63.75
C VAL A 508 -14.99 -45.17 -65.25
N SER A 509 -13.72 -45.30 -65.63
CA SER A 509 -13.24 -45.23 -67.02
C SER A 509 -13.93 -46.18 -67.99
N PHE A 510 -14.44 -47.33 -67.52
CA PHE A 510 -15.17 -48.26 -68.39
C PHE A 510 -16.48 -47.66 -68.94
N LEU A 511 -17.07 -46.67 -68.26
CA LEU A 511 -18.29 -45.98 -68.68
C LEU A 511 -18.08 -45.10 -69.92
N VAL A 512 -16.83 -44.73 -70.24
CA VAL A 512 -16.47 -44.01 -71.48
C VAL A 512 -16.82 -44.84 -72.73
N ASN A 513 -16.88 -46.16 -72.61
CA ASN A 513 -17.16 -47.06 -73.73
C ASN A 513 -18.67 -47.22 -74.01
N TYR A 514 -19.56 -46.69 -73.17
CA TYR A 514 -21.00 -46.70 -73.38
C TYR A 514 -21.43 -45.39 -74.05
N LYS A 515 -22.05 -45.48 -75.22
CA LYS A 515 -22.48 -44.33 -76.04
C LYS A 515 -23.46 -43.38 -75.33
N GLU A 516 -24.08 -43.79 -74.23
CA GLU A 516 -25.05 -42.99 -73.47
C GLU A 516 -24.40 -41.95 -72.54
N TYR A 517 -23.08 -42.03 -72.30
CA TYR A 517 -22.37 -41.13 -71.39
C TYR A 517 -21.39 -40.21 -72.16
N GLU A 518 -21.88 -39.04 -72.57
CA GLU A 518 -21.10 -38.06 -73.36
C GLU A 518 -20.10 -37.21 -72.53
N PHE A 519 -20.05 -37.38 -71.21
CA PHE A 519 -19.24 -36.56 -70.30
C PHE A 519 -17.87 -37.17 -69.98
N HIS A 520 -17.08 -37.49 -71.00
CA HIS A 520 -15.77 -38.14 -70.85
C HIS A 520 -14.83 -37.43 -69.87
N ASN A 521 -14.77 -36.08 -69.90
CA ASN A 521 -13.92 -35.30 -68.99
C ASN A 521 -14.34 -35.41 -67.51
N VAL A 522 -15.64 -35.55 -67.24
CA VAL A 522 -16.16 -35.70 -65.87
C VAL A 522 -15.83 -37.10 -65.35
N ILE A 523 -15.90 -38.11 -66.20
CA ILE A 523 -15.51 -39.49 -65.87
C ILE A 523 -14.02 -39.55 -65.49
N TYR A 524 -13.15 -38.95 -66.30
CA TYR A 524 -11.71 -38.88 -65.97
C TYR A 524 -11.42 -38.08 -64.69
N LEU A 525 -12.21 -37.04 -64.39
CA LEU A 525 -12.09 -36.29 -63.13
C LEU A 525 -12.42 -37.17 -61.91
N PHE A 526 -13.43 -38.05 -62.01
CA PHE A 526 -13.73 -39.00 -60.94
C PHE A 526 -12.59 -39.98 -60.69
N ASP A 527 -11.98 -40.53 -61.74
CA ASP A 527 -10.83 -41.42 -61.62
C ASP A 527 -9.59 -40.68 -61.05
N PHE A 528 -9.38 -39.42 -61.42
CA PHE A 528 -8.33 -38.58 -60.84
C PHE A 528 -8.55 -38.33 -59.33
N LEU A 529 -9.76 -37.96 -58.91
CA LEU A 529 -10.10 -37.75 -57.51
C LEU A 529 -10.03 -39.03 -56.69
N TYR A 530 -10.45 -40.16 -57.27
CA TYR A 530 -10.34 -41.48 -56.67
C TYR A 530 -8.87 -41.86 -56.41
N ASN A 531 -7.99 -41.64 -57.38
CA ASN A 531 -6.56 -41.90 -57.22
C ASN A 531 -5.89 -40.97 -56.19
N ILE A 532 -6.31 -39.70 -56.09
CA ILE A 532 -5.90 -38.82 -54.99
C ILE A 532 -6.37 -39.37 -53.64
N GLY A 533 -7.62 -39.83 -53.56
CA GLY A 533 -8.19 -40.46 -52.36
C GLY A 533 -7.39 -41.68 -51.91
N ILE A 534 -7.05 -42.59 -52.84
CA ILE A 534 -6.19 -43.75 -52.57
C ILE A 534 -4.81 -43.32 -52.09
N GLY A 535 -4.17 -42.38 -52.79
CA GLY A 535 -2.86 -41.87 -52.41
C GLY A 535 -2.84 -41.31 -50.98
N LEU A 536 -3.89 -40.58 -50.59
CA LEU A 536 -4.06 -40.07 -49.23
C LEU A 536 -4.27 -41.20 -48.20
N ILE A 537 -5.04 -42.23 -48.52
CA ILE A 537 -5.25 -43.39 -47.64
C ILE A 537 -3.94 -44.17 -47.45
N ILE A 538 -3.20 -44.44 -48.52
CA ILE A 538 -1.89 -45.11 -48.47
C ILE A 538 -0.90 -44.27 -47.63
N TYR A 539 -0.82 -42.97 -47.88
CA TYR A 539 0.02 -42.07 -47.09
C TYR A 539 -0.33 -42.13 -45.59
N GLN A 540 -1.63 -42.10 -45.25
CA GLN A 540 -2.09 -42.22 -43.87
C GLN A 540 -1.74 -43.59 -43.25
N MET A 541 -1.83 -44.68 -44.01
CA MET A 541 -1.40 -46.01 -43.56
C MET A 541 0.09 -46.06 -43.28
N ILE A 542 0.94 -45.54 -44.18
CA ILE A 542 2.40 -45.48 -43.99
C ILE A 542 2.74 -44.64 -42.75
N ALA A 543 2.06 -43.50 -42.58
CA ALA A 543 2.25 -42.62 -41.42
C ALA A 543 1.82 -43.29 -40.11
N ALA A 544 0.71 -44.03 -40.10
CA ALA A 544 0.28 -44.82 -38.96
C ALA A 544 1.28 -45.94 -38.65
N PHE A 545 1.72 -46.70 -39.66
CA PHE A 545 2.67 -47.80 -39.50
C PHE A 545 4.01 -47.32 -38.92
N ARG A 546 4.56 -46.20 -39.41
CA ARG A 546 5.78 -45.57 -38.85
C ARG A 546 5.63 -45.15 -37.38
N LYS A 547 4.40 -44.87 -36.94
CA LYS A 547 4.10 -44.40 -35.57
C LYS A 547 3.87 -45.55 -34.59
N PHE A 548 3.41 -46.71 -35.07
CA PHE A 548 3.11 -47.89 -34.23
C PHE A 548 4.19 -48.99 -34.27
N ASN A 549 5.08 -49.01 -35.26
CA ASN A 549 6.25 -49.90 -35.30
C ASN A 549 7.48 -49.33 -34.58
N ARG A 550 7.28 -48.54 -33.53
CA ARG A 550 8.37 -47.99 -32.72
C ARG A 550 8.24 -48.39 -31.28
#